data_AF-A0A8J5QLV6-F1
#
_entry.id   AF-A0A8J5QLV6-F1
#
_cell.length_a   1.000
_cell.length_b   1.000
_cell.length_c   1.000
_cell.angle_alpha   90.00
_cell.angle_beta   90.00
_cell.angle_gamma   90.00
#
_symmetry.space_group_name_H-M   'P 1'
#
loop_
_entity.id
_entity.type
_entity.pdbx_description
1 polymer ?
#
loop_
_entity_poly.entity_id
_entity_poly.type
_entity_poly.pdbx_seq_one_letter_code
_entity_poly.pdbx_strand_id
1 'polypeptide(L)'
;MLENGLVLSTFAKKYLDTFNEKQLALYDELINLPSNDWDLYYWAIGMKPTPAEFNHEIMDLLKTHVRNDDRQSRIVQPDLY
;
A
#
# COMPACT_ATOMS: atom_id res chain seq x y z
N MET A 1 1.19 -13.12 2.25
CA MET A 1 1.93 -12.80 3.50
C MET A 1 1.03 -12.01 4.43
N LEU A 2 1.07 -12.24 5.75
CA LEU A 2 0.15 -11.59 6.71
C LEU A 2 0.43 -10.07 6.82
N GLU A 3 1.69 -9.69 6.78
CA GLU A 3 2.17 -8.31 6.86
C GLU A 3 1.62 -7.45 5.71
N ASN A 4 1.68 -7.96 4.47
CA ASN A 4 1.08 -7.28 3.31
C ASN A 4 -0.44 -7.16 3.47
N GLY A 5 -1.11 -8.22 3.95
CA GLY A 5 -2.56 -8.18 4.18
C GLY A 5 -2.96 -7.05 5.13
N LEU A 6 -2.23 -6.87 6.24
CA LEU A 6 -2.51 -5.79 7.20
C LEU A 6 -2.22 -4.40 6.62
N VAL A 7 -1.08 -4.23 5.94
CA VAL A 7 -0.72 -2.95 5.32
C VAL A 7 -1.73 -2.55 4.25
N LEU A 8 -2.06 -3.46 3.33
CA LEU A 8 -2.94 -3.18 2.21
C LEU A 8 -4.39 -3.01 2.65
N SER A 9 -4.90 -3.81 3.59
CA SER A 9 -6.28 -3.66 4.08
C SER A 9 -6.49 -2.35 4.84
N THR A 10 -5.56 -1.95 5.70
CA THR A 10 -5.64 -0.67 6.42
C THR A 10 -5.40 0.53 5.50
N PHE A 11 -4.58 0.37 4.46
CA PHE A 11 -4.40 1.38 3.42
C PHE A 11 -5.69 1.56 2.62
N ALA A 12 -6.28 0.44 2.16
CA ALA A 12 -7.51 0.44 1.39
C ALA A 12 -8.65 1.12 2.15
N LYS A 13 -8.88 0.73 3.41
CA LYS A 13 -9.92 1.35 4.26
C LYS A 13 -9.75 2.86 4.42
N LYS A 14 -8.51 3.37 4.37
CA LYS A 14 -8.22 4.80 4.56
C LYS A 14 -8.30 5.61 3.27
N TYR A 15 -7.90 5.03 2.14
CA TYR A 15 -7.65 5.78 0.91
C TYR A 15 -8.54 5.39 -0.27
N LEU A 16 -8.97 4.12 -0.41
CA LEU A 16 -9.67 3.67 -1.62
C LEU A 16 -10.97 4.44 -1.88
N ASP A 17 -11.72 4.79 -0.84
CA ASP A 17 -12.98 5.55 -0.96
C ASP A 17 -12.78 6.97 -1.51
N THR A 18 -11.55 7.48 -1.52
CA THR A 18 -11.21 8.83 -1.99
C THR A 18 -10.55 8.83 -3.37
N PHE A 19 -10.23 7.66 -3.92
CA PHE A 19 -9.50 7.54 -5.17
C PHE A 19 -10.40 7.73 -6.38
N ASN A 20 -9.88 8.42 -7.39
CA ASN A 20 -10.48 8.46 -8.72
C ASN A 20 -10.08 7.23 -9.57
N GLU A 21 -10.71 7.07 -10.73
CA GLU A 21 -10.47 5.91 -11.62
C GLU A 21 -9.00 5.71 -12.00
N LYS A 22 -8.23 6.80 -12.20
CA LYS A 22 -6.80 6.69 -12.54
C LYS A 22 -5.99 6.22 -11.34
N GLN A 23 -6.28 6.73 -10.14
CA GLN A 23 -5.63 6.32 -8.90
C GLN A 23 -5.95 4.86 -8.56
N LEU A 24 -7.18 4.41 -8.83
CA LEU A 24 -7.57 3.01 -8.70
C LEU A 24 -6.81 2.12 -9.68
N ALA A 25 -6.64 2.54 -10.94
CA ALA A 25 -5.83 1.80 -11.91
C ALA A 25 -4.35 1.68 -11.47
N LEU A 26 -3.75 2.78 -11.01
CA LEU A 26 -2.38 2.76 -10.47
C LEU A 26 -2.25 1.85 -9.24
N TYR A 27 -3.27 1.83 -8.37
CA TYR A 27 -3.29 0.94 -7.22
C TYR A 27 -3.42 -0.53 -7.66
N ASP A 28 -4.26 -0.84 -8.64
CA ASP A 28 -4.43 -2.18 -9.20
C ASP A 28 -3.12 -2.70 -9.80
N GLU A 29 -2.47 -1.88 -10.62
CA GLU A 29 -1.14 -2.17 -11.19
C GLU A 29 -0.12 -2.44 -10.09
N LEU A 30 -0.10 -1.63 -9.04
CA LEU A 30 0.85 -1.75 -7.93
C LEU A 30 0.70 -3.07 -7.15
N ILE A 31 -0.52 -3.56 -6.95
CA ILE A 31 -0.77 -4.78 -6.16
C ILE A 31 -0.73 -6.06 -7.00
N ASN A 32 -1.04 -5.99 -8.30
CA ASN A 32 -1.20 -7.18 -9.16
C ASN A 32 -0.02 -7.45 -10.10
N LEU A 33 0.73 -6.42 -10.52
CA LEU A 33 1.86 -6.61 -11.44
C LEU A 33 3.11 -7.22 -10.78
N PRO A 34 3.48 -6.91 -9.52
CA PRO A 34 4.66 -7.51 -8.91
C PRO A 34 4.44 -9.01 -8.69
N SER A 35 5.25 -9.86 -9.33
CA SER A 35 5.20 -11.32 -9.12
C SER A 35 5.61 -11.76 -7.70
N ASN A 36 6.16 -10.84 -6.90
CA ASN A 36 6.67 -11.12 -5.56
C ASN A 36 6.14 -10.11 -4.53
N ASP A 37 5.28 -10.60 -3.65
CA ASP A 37 4.73 -9.89 -2.49
C ASP A 37 5.80 -9.18 -1.63
N TRP A 38 6.98 -9.77 -1.50
CA TRP A 38 8.05 -9.20 -0.67
C TRP A 38 8.60 -7.90 -1.24
N ASP A 39 8.65 -7.77 -2.57
CA ASP A 39 9.20 -6.57 -3.19
C ASP A 39 8.30 -5.36 -2.93
N LEU A 40 6.98 -5.53 -3.01
CA LEU A 40 6.02 -4.49 -2.62
C LEU A 40 6.23 -4.03 -1.18
N TYR A 41 6.37 -4.98 -0.25
CA TYR A 41 6.63 -4.66 1.15
C TYR A 41 7.93 -3.87 1.33
N TYR A 42 9.03 -4.33 0.70
CA TYR A 42 10.33 -3.69 0.79
C TYR A 42 10.35 -2.28 0.18
N TRP A 43 9.60 -2.05 -0.90
CA TRP A 43 9.43 -0.71 -1.46
C TRP A 43 8.64 0.19 -0.53
N ALA A 44 7.59 -0.34 0.09
CA ALA A 44 6.73 0.41 1.01
C ALA A 44 7.45 0.83 2.30
N ILE A 45 8.31 -0.01 2.86
CA ILE A 45 9.17 0.35 4.02
C ILE A 45 10.44 1.12 3.62
N GLY A 46 10.69 1.32 2.31
CA GLY A 46 11.87 2.02 1.80
C GLY A 46 13.19 1.25 1.93
N MET A 47 13.14 -0.07 2.17
CA MET A 47 14.33 -0.91 2.25
C MET A 47 14.92 -1.20 0.87
N LYS A 48 14.09 -1.21 -0.18
CA LYS A 48 14.50 -1.29 -1.59
C LYS A 48 14.02 -0.06 -2.36
N PRO A 49 14.78 0.39 -3.38
CA PRO A 49 14.30 1.43 -4.26
C PRO A 49 13.08 0.94 -5.03
N THR A 50 12.07 1.81 -5.14
CA THR A 50 10.89 1.55 -5.96
C THR A 50 11.27 1.62 -7.44
N PRO A 51 10.89 0.63 -8.27
CA PRO A 51 11.02 0.72 -9.72
C PRO A 51 10.28 1.93 -10.29
N ALA A 52 10.77 2.47 -11.41
CA ALA A 52 10.20 3.67 -12.01
C ALA A 52 8.72 3.51 -12.40
N GLU A 53 8.30 2.31 -12.80
CA GLU A 53 6.91 1.99 -13.14
C GLU A 53 5.95 2.13 -11.94
N PHE A 54 6.42 1.86 -10.72
CA PHE A 54 5.64 1.95 -9.48
C PHE A 54 5.92 3.22 -8.68
N ASN A 55 6.79 4.11 -9.19
CA ASN A 55 7.18 5.34 -8.51
C ASN A 55 6.20 6.48 -8.82
N HIS A 56 4.97 6.33 -8.33
CA HIS A 56 3.86 7.27 -8.51
C HIS A 56 3.20 7.62 -7.17
N GLU A 57 2.21 8.53 -7.20
CA GLU A 57 1.53 9.07 -6.01
C GLU A 57 1.02 8.00 -5.04
N ILE A 58 0.47 6.89 -5.53
CA ILE A 58 -0.05 5.81 -4.67
C ILE A 58 1.06 5.13 -3.87
N MET A 59 2.26 4.98 -4.44
CA MET A 59 3.42 4.44 -3.73
C MET A 59 3.91 5.40 -2.65
N ASP A 60 3.87 6.70 -2.90
CA ASP A 60 4.22 7.70 -1.88
C ASP A 60 3.21 7.72 -0.72
N LEU A 61 1.92 7.56 -1.03
CA LEU A 61 0.87 7.37 -0.03
C LEU A 61 1.09 6.06 0.76
N LEU A 62 1.44 4.97 0.08
CA LEU A 62 1.70 3.68 0.72
C LEU A 62 2.89 3.74 1.68
N LYS A 63 4.00 4.37 1.26
CA LYS A 63 5.18 4.61 2.12
C LYS A 63 4.81 5.45 3.34
N THR A 64 4.05 6.53 3.14
CA THR A 64 3.57 7.39 4.23
C THR A 64 2.68 6.62 5.19
N HIS A 65 1.78 5.78 4.66
CA HIS A 65 0.93 4.91 5.46
C HIS A 65 1.77 3.97 6.31
N VAL A 66 2.72 3.26 5.72
CA VAL A 66 3.58 2.27 6.41
C VAL A 66 4.45 2.90 7.50
N ARG A 67 4.95 4.12 7.31
CA ARG A 67 5.70 4.84 8.35
C ARG A 67 4.90 5.03 9.64
N ASN A 68 3.57 5.10 9.54
CA ASN A 68 2.66 5.17 10.68
C ASN A 68 3.09 6.24 11.71
N ASP A 69 3.45 7.44 11.25
CA ASP A 69 3.91 8.53 12.12
C ASP A 69 2.88 8.88 13.21
N ASP A 70 1.59 8.64 12.96
CA ASP A 70 0.48 8.80 13.91
C ASP A 70 0.40 7.68 14.98
N ARG A 71 1.26 6.65 14.88
CA ARG A 71 1.34 5.48 15.79
C ARG A 71 0.01 4.76 16.01
N GLN A 72 -0.77 4.60 14.94
CA GLN A 72 -2.05 3.88 14.99
C GLN A 72 -1.84 2.39 15.25
N SER A 73 -2.75 1.77 16.00
CA SER A 73 -2.78 0.31 16.19
C SER A 73 -3.27 -0.38 14.91
N ARG A 74 -2.42 -1.20 14.29
CA ARG A 74 -2.69 -1.91 13.03
C ARG A 74 -2.36 -3.39 13.13
N ILE A 75 -2.89 -4.02 14.18
CA ILE A 75 -2.65 -5.42 14.52
C ILE A 75 -3.67 -6.38 13.89
N VAL A 76 -4.78 -5.84 13.38
CA VAL A 76 -5.88 -6.60 12.74
C VAL A 76 -6.34 -5.89 11.48
N GLN A 77 -6.95 -6.65 10.57
CA GLN A 77 -7.59 -6.08 9.39
C GLN A 77 -8.85 -5.31 9.82
N PRO A 78 -9.19 -4.19 9.15
CA PRO A 78 -10.40 -3.44 9.41
C PRO A 78 -11.66 -4.24 9.03
N ASP A 79 -12.74 -3.99 9.76
CA ASP A 79 -14.05 -4.56 9.42
C ASP A 79 -14.55 -4.04 8.05
N LEU A 80 -15.22 -4.94 7.34
CA LEU A 80 -15.82 -4.68 6.03
C LEU A 80 -17.11 -3.85 6.12
N TYR A 81 -17.67 -3.68 7.33
CA TYR A 81 -18.97 -3.06 7.59
C TYR A 81 -18.89 -2.04 8.72
#